data_AF-A0A1F5EV37-F1
#
_entry.id   AF-A0A1F5EV37-F1
#
_cell.length_a   1.000
_cell.length_b   1.000
_cell.length_c   1.000
_cell.angle_alpha   90.00
_cell.angle_beta   90.00
_cell.angle_gamma   90.00
#
_symmetry.space_group_name_H-M   'P 1'
#
loop_
_entity.id
_entity.type
_entity.pdbx_description
1 polymer ?
#
loop_
_entity_poly.entity_id
_entity_poly.type
_entity_poly.pdbx_seq_one_letter_code
_entity_poly.pdbx_strand_id
1 'polypeptide(L)'
;MKRVEIDSKREFAELETALGRVWEIAGEFGLDPFLTRFEMVPAYIMHEMGAYGIPCAFSHWTRGRAYRQMKTEYDYGLSRVYEMVINSDPSIAYLLETNPPILNMMVMAHVLGHTDFFKNNSSFAPTRRDMPDMEALRASRIAGYEQREGENEVEATLDAALSIAEHIDPDPRSAVRLSRSEQMRLWREQFRHEQLQDRRPRDEFEDLLAPSERPREEPLETQVPIPLHPEKDILGFIRDFSPDLTDWQKDIIDIVREESLYFWPQRRTKIINEGWASFWHKRIMREMAGRGYLPQGEDVEWWRLHAGVVAPRKTGLNPYHFGLNMLDYLEEYHNGMLSEEENRWLENNQYPVYPRYTGPYQESPGLKEVFRLREFCDDQAMIRNYFDGNAAARMNMYIYEKQEDDGRIDYVVVEKGWEQIGSQLVASLTNCGFPYIVVKDGDYQGRQELYL
;
A
#
# COMPACT_ATOMS: atom_id res chain seq x y z
N MET A 1 38.71 31.32 7.11
CA MET A 1 37.69 30.28 6.89
C MET A 1 38.06 29.07 7.73
N LYS A 2 37.53 28.96 8.96
CA LYS A 2 37.72 27.77 9.79
C LYS A 2 36.76 26.70 9.26
N ARG A 3 37.30 25.60 8.72
CA ARG A 3 36.52 24.40 8.38
C ARG A 3 35.92 23.85 9.68
N VAL A 4 34.60 23.91 9.76
CA VAL A 4 33.78 23.23 10.76
C VAL A 4 33.63 21.79 10.27
N GLU A 5 34.66 20.96 10.49
CA GLU A 5 34.59 19.50 10.26
C GLU A 5 34.28 18.73 11.57
N ILE A 6 34.05 19.45 12.68
CA ILE A 6 33.88 18.89 14.02
C ILE A 6 32.41 18.61 14.37
N ASP A 7 31.44 19.27 13.71
CA ASP A 7 30.00 19.09 14.00
C ASP A 7 29.48 17.72 13.58
N SER A 8 29.81 17.26 12.37
CA SER A 8 29.20 16.05 11.81
C SER A 8 29.41 14.83 12.71
N LYS A 9 30.63 14.54 13.15
CA LYS A 9 30.92 13.38 14.02
C LYS A 9 30.22 13.44 15.37
N ARG A 10 29.99 14.65 15.91
CA ARG A 10 29.32 14.83 17.19
C ARG A 10 27.81 14.65 17.03
N GLU A 11 27.23 15.27 16.00
CA GLU A 11 25.82 15.09 15.64
C GLU A 11 25.51 13.61 15.36
N PHE A 12 26.40 12.89 14.67
CA PHE A 12 26.28 11.44 14.45
C PHE A 12 26.25 10.64 15.77
N ALA A 13 27.15 10.94 16.72
CA ALA A 13 27.17 10.24 18.01
C ALA A 13 25.93 10.55 18.88
N GLU A 14 25.42 11.79 18.81
CA GLU A 14 24.20 12.20 19.47
C GLU A 14 22.97 11.48 18.87
N LEU A 15 22.93 11.35 17.54
CA LEU A 15 21.90 10.59 16.81
C LEU A 15 21.96 9.08 17.10
N GLU A 16 23.15 8.47 17.16
CA GLU A 16 23.29 7.06 17.56
C GLU A 16 22.79 6.81 18.99
N THR A 17 23.11 7.73 19.90
CA THR A 17 22.61 7.68 21.29
C THR A 17 21.09 7.83 21.32
N ALA A 18 20.54 8.75 20.52
CA ALA A 18 19.09 8.94 20.39
C ALA A 18 18.42 7.69 19.83
N LEU A 19 19.00 7.07 18.79
CA LEU A 19 18.50 5.83 18.21
C LEU A 19 18.42 4.71 19.25
N GLY A 20 19.45 4.55 20.08
CA GLY A 20 19.44 3.57 21.17
C GLY A 20 18.28 3.79 22.16
N ARG A 21 17.99 5.05 22.50
CA ARG A 21 16.86 5.42 23.39
C ARG A 21 15.51 5.19 22.72
N VAL A 22 15.37 5.55 21.44
CA VAL A 22 14.15 5.32 20.65
C VAL A 22 13.86 3.83 20.58
N TRP A 23 14.90 3.00 20.36
CA TRP A 23 14.77 1.55 20.31
C TRP A 23 14.36 0.94 21.65
N GLU A 24 14.94 1.40 22.76
CA GLU A 24 14.57 0.98 24.12
C GLU A 24 13.09 1.29 24.40
N ILE A 25 12.66 2.53 24.16
CA ILE A 25 11.28 2.97 24.35
C ILE A 25 10.32 2.19 23.44
N ALA A 26 10.67 1.95 22.18
CA ALA A 26 9.88 1.14 21.26
C ALA A 26 9.69 -0.29 21.77
N GLY A 27 10.74 -0.89 22.33
CA GLY A 27 10.69 -2.21 22.97
C GLY A 27 9.80 -2.25 24.22
N GLU A 28 9.82 -1.20 25.05
CA GLU A 28 8.93 -1.08 26.22
C GLU A 28 7.45 -0.99 25.84
N PHE A 29 7.15 -0.41 24.67
CA PHE A 29 5.80 -0.36 24.10
C PHE A 29 5.36 -1.68 23.44
N GLY A 30 6.25 -2.66 23.30
CA GLY A 30 5.96 -3.96 22.69
C GLY A 30 6.05 -3.97 21.16
N LEU A 31 6.73 -2.99 20.56
CA LEU A 31 7.03 -3.01 19.12
C LEU A 31 8.13 -4.03 18.83
N ASP A 32 8.02 -4.69 17.67
CA ASP A 32 9.02 -5.64 17.16
C ASP A 32 9.43 -5.24 15.73
N PRO A 33 10.19 -4.14 15.56
CA PRO A 33 10.68 -3.69 14.26
C PRO A 33 11.78 -4.59 13.69
N PHE A 34 11.98 -4.54 12.36
CA PHE A 34 13.19 -5.08 11.74
C PHE A 34 14.44 -4.34 12.25
N LEU A 35 15.58 -5.04 12.25
CA LEU A 35 16.86 -4.37 12.45
C LEU A 35 17.02 -3.30 11.37
N THR A 36 17.07 -2.03 11.80
CA THR A 36 17.05 -0.89 10.88
C THR A 36 18.42 -0.22 10.85
N ARG A 37 19.00 -0.12 9.65
CA ARG A 37 20.23 0.63 9.38
C ARG A 37 19.85 2.01 8.86
N PHE A 38 20.24 3.05 9.60
CA PHE A 38 20.04 4.44 9.20
C PHE A 38 21.25 4.95 8.43
N GLU A 39 21.01 5.57 7.27
CA GLU A 39 22.03 6.22 6.45
C GLU A 39 21.66 7.68 6.21
N MET A 40 22.57 8.59 6.55
CA MET A 40 22.40 10.01 6.24
C MET A 40 22.77 10.25 4.77
N VAL A 41 21.88 10.88 4.03
CA VAL A 41 22.05 11.13 2.60
C VAL A 41 21.72 12.59 2.25
N PRO A 42 22.36 13.12 1.20
CA PRO A 42 22.03 14.43 0.66
C PRO A 42 20.67 14.43 -0.05
N ALA A 43 20.06 15.61 -0.19
CA ALA A 43 18.73 15.77 -0.78
C ALA A 43 18.57 15.14 -2.17
N TYR A 44 19.60 15.22 -3.01
CA TYR A 44 19.52 14.67 -4.38
C TYR A 44 19.37 13.15 -4.40
N ILE A 45 19.97 12.43 -3.44
CA ILE A 45 19.80 10.97 -3.31
C ILE A 45 18.39 10.67 -2.80
N MET A 46 17.85 11.45 -1.86
CA MET A 46 16.46 11.28 -1.41
C MET A 46 15.45 11.40 -2.56
N HIS A 47 15.65 12.37 -3.46
CA HIS A 47 14.78 12.53 -4.63
C HIS A 47 14.97 11.43 -5.67
N GLU A 48 16.21 10.94 -5.84
CA GLU A 48 16.49 9.79 -6.71
C GLU A 48 15.77 8.56 -6.19
N MET A 49 15.91 8.26 -4.90
CA MET A 49 15.18 7.19 -4.24
C MET A 49 13.66 7.34 -4.33
N GLY A 50 13.13 8.55 -4.10
CA GLY A 50 11.69 8.80 -4.23
C GLY A 50 11.16 8.58 -5.64
N ALA A 51 11.97 8.87 -6.67
CA ALA A 51 11.58 8.73 -8.06
C ALA A 51 11.77 7.31 -8.63
N TYR A 52 12.83 6.61 -8.19
CA TYR A 52 13.16 5.25 -8.64
C TYR A 52 12.55 4.17 -7.74
N GLY A 53 12.17 4.52 -6.51
CA GLY A 53 11.56 3.63 -5.50
C GLY A 53 12.58 2.75 -4.78
N ILE A 54 13.42 2.02 -5.52
CA ILE A 54 14.47 1.14 -4.98
C ILE A 54 15.85 1.64 -5.46
N PRO A 55 16.89 1.58 -4.60
CA PRO A 55 18.27 1.82 -5.01
C PRO A 55 18.68 0.94 -6.19
N CYS A 56 19.57 1.45 -7.05
CA CYS A 56 20.13 0.68 -8.17
C CYS A 56 19.12 0.18 -9.21
N ALA A 57 17.89 0.71 -9.21
CA ALA A 57 16.91 0.42 -10.24
C ALA A 57 17.37 0.83 -11.64
N PHE A 58 16.86 0.14 -12.65
CA PHE A 58 17.22 0.40 -14.04
C PHE A 58 16.86 1.82 -14.50
N SER A 59 17.61 2.33 -15.46
CA SER A 59 17.38 3.67 -16.01
C SER A 59 16.15 3.67 -16.92
N HIS A 60 15.25 4.63 -16.72
CA HIS A 60 14.12 4.85 -17.61
C HIS A 60 13.68 6.32 -17.56
N TRP A 61 13.25 6.88 -18.70
CA TRP A 61 12.92 8.31 -18.80
C TRP A 61 11.75 8.73 -17.90
N THR A 62 10.80 7.82 -17.60
CA THR A 62 9.67 8.09 -16.69
C THR A 62 10.17 8.36 -15.28
N ARG A 63 11.15 7.59 -14.79
CA ARG A 63 11.82 7.81 -13.50
C ARG A 63 12.62 9.12 -13.52
N GLY A 64 13.32 9.40 -14.61
CA GLY A 64 14.04 10.67 -14.80
C GLY A 64 13.11 11.89 -14.76
N ARG A 65 11.92 11.79 -15.35
CA ARG A 65 10.87 12.82 -15.26
C ARG A 65 10.38 13.01 -13.83
N ALA A 66 10.08 11.93 -13.12
CA ALA A 66 9.63 11.96 -11.73
C ALA A 66 10.70 12.59 -10.81
N TYR A 67 11.98 12.24 -11.00
CA TYR A 67 13.11 12.84 -10.29
C TYR A 67 13.15 14.36 -10.47
N ARG A 68 13.02 14.82 -11.72
CA ARG A 68 13.01 16.25 -12.03
C ARG A 68 11.86 16.97 -11.34
N GLN A 69 10.68 16.38 -11.34
CA GLN A 69 9.52 16.93 -10.66
C GLN A 69 9.77 17.05 -9.14
N MET A 70 10.19 15.97 -8.47
CA MET A 70 10.44 15.96 -7.03
C MET A 70 11.53 16.97 -6.63
N LYS A 71 12.61 17.02 -7.41
CA LYS A 71 13.68 18.00 -7.20
C LYS A 71 13.16 19.44 -7.32
N THR A 72 12.37 19.73 -8.36
CA THR A 72 11.79 21.06 -8.55
C THR A 72 10.85 21.44 -7.40
N GLU A 73 10.01 20.52 -6.95
CA GLU A 73 9.14 20.76 -5.78
C GLU A 73 9.94 21.04 -4.51
N TYR A 74 11.07 20.36 -4.30
CA TYR A 74 11.98 20.61 -3.18
C TYR A 74 12.67 21.97 -3.28
N ASP A 75 13.22 22.31 -4.44
CA ASP A 75 13.92 23.59 -4.68
C ASP A 75 12.98 24.80 -4.44
N TYR A 76 11.68 24.65 -4.75
CA TYR A 76 10.65 25.65 -4.46
C TYR A 76 10.04 25.53 -3.05
N GLY A 77 10.45 24.55 -2.24
CA GLY A 77 9.95 24.33 -0.88
C GLY A 77 8.49 23.88 -0.80
N LEU A 78 7.95 23.30 -1.87
CA LEU A 78 6.58 22.80 -1.96
C LEU A 78 6.40 21.42 -1.33
N SER A 79 7.43 20.58 -1.42
CA SER A 79 7.42 19.20 -0.92
C SER A 79 8.78 18.84 -0.33
N ARG A 80 8.78 18.13 0.79
CA ARG A 80 9.99 17.59 1.41
C ARG A 80 9.73 16.14 1.78
N VAL A 81 10.59 15.26 1.29
CA VAL A 81 10.62 13.85 1.69
C VAL A 81 11.54 13.76 2.90
N TYR A 82 10.96 13.47 4.07
CA TYR A 82 11.70 13.42 5.33
C TYR A 82 12.41 12.08 5.51
N GLU A 83 11.81 11.00 5.01
CA GLU A 83 12.33 9.63 5.07
C GLU A 83 12.08 8.84 3.79
N MET A 84 12.93 7.83 3.60
CA MET A 84 12.68 6.74 2.65
C MET A 84 13.10 5.45 3.33
N VAL A 85 12.21 4.46 3.37
CA VAL A 85 12.42 3.19 4.07
C VAL A 85 12.24 2.02 3.12
N ILE A 86 13.21 1.12 3.10
CA ILE A 86 13.17 -0.12 2.36
C ILE A 86 12.87 -1.25 3.34
N ASN A 87 11.83 -2.04 3.06
CA ASN A 87 11.41 -3.20 3.86
C ASN A 87 12.30 -4.45 3.65
N SER A 88 13.62 -4.26 3.50
CA SER A 88 14.61 -5.33 3.50
C SER A 88 14.88 -5.87 4.92
N ASP A 89 15.63 -6.97 5.02
CA ASP A 89 16.06 -7.55 6.31
C ASP A 89 17.58 -7.75 6.30
N PRO A 90 18.37 -6.81 6.88
CA PRO A 90 17.96 -5.65 7.67
C PRO A 90 17.29 -4.54 6.83
N SER A 91 16.40 -3.78 7.46
CA SER A 91 15.73 -2.64 6.83
C SER A 91 16.71 -1.48 6.69
N ILE A 92 16.63 -0.77 5.56
CA ILE A 92 17.49 0.39 5.28
C ILE A 92 16.61 1.63 5.28
N ALA A 93 16.99 2.63 6.07
CA ALA A 93 16.28 3.90 6.18
C ALA A 93 17.21 5.06 5.87
N TYR A 94 16.74 5.96 5.03
CA TYR A 94 17.50 7.13 4.58
C TYR A 94 16.97 8.39 5.26
N LEU A 95 17.90 9.14 5.86
CA LEU A 95 17.64 10.38 6.57
C LEU A 95 18.31 11.54 5.84
N LEU A 96 17.65 12.70 5.79
CA LEU A 96 18.20 13.87 5.12
C LEU A 96 19.26 14.57 5.99
N GLU A 97 20.46 14.78 5.44
CA GLU A 97 21.58 15.43 6.15
C GLU A 97 21.32 16.88 6.58
N THR A 98 20.42 17.59 5.90
CA THR A 98 20.10 19.00 6.18
C THR A 98 19.02 19.18 7.23
N ASN A 99 18.42 18.09 7.73
CA ASN A 99 17.37 18.14 8.75
C ASN A 99 17.96 18.50 10.13
N PRO A 100 17.24 19.30 10.94
CA PRO A 100 17.58 19.48 12.34
C PRO A 100 17.64 18.14 13.10
N PRO A 101 18.49 17.99 14.14
CA PRO A 101 18.60 16.76 14.91
C PRO A 101 17.26 16.26 15.47
N ILE A 102 16.43 17.17 16.00
CA ILE A 102 15.10 16.85 16.53
C ILE A 102 14.17 16.22 15.48
N LEU A 103 14.27 16.69 14.23
CA LEU A 103 13.50 16.16 13.12
C LEU A 103 13.99 14.76 12.77
N ASN A 104 15.32 14.54 12.71
CA ASN A 104 15.87 13.21 12.48
C ASN A 104 15.50 12.23 13.60
N MET A 105 15.41 12.66 14.86
CA MET A 105 14.90 11.82 15.96
C MET A 105 13.42 11.44 15.77
N MET A 106 12.58 12.40 15.39
CA MET A 106 11.17 12.13 15.06
C MET A 106 11.04 11.15 13.89
N VAL A 107 11.86 11.34 12.85
CA VAL A 107 11.90 10.47 11.69
C VAL A 107 12.39 9.06 12.08
N MET A 108 13.42 8.92 12.90
CA MET A 108 13.85 7.61 13.41
C MET A 108 12.73 6.88 14.14
N ALA A 109 12.00 7.56 15.02
CA ALA A 109 10.84 6.99 15.70
C ALA A 109 9.71 6.60 14.72
N HIS A 110 9.51 7.39 13.67
CA HIS A 110 8.54 7.10 12.60
C HIS A 110 8.93 5.86 11.79
N VAL A 111 10.20 5.79 11.36
CA VAL A 111 10.75 4.65 10.63
C VAL A 111 10.61 3.35 11.42
N LEU A 112 10.86 3.35 12.74
CA LEU A 112 10.62 2.15 13.55
C LEU A 112 9.16 1.70 13.55
N GLY A 113 8.22 2.65 13.47
CA GLY A 113 6.80 2.33 13.26
C GLY A 113 6.58 1.63 11.92
N HIS A 114 7.16 2.13 10.82
CA HIS A 114 7.08 1.47 9.52
C HIS A 114 7.70 0.08 9.52
N THR A 115 8.90 -0.09 10.08
CA THR A 115 9.60 -1.37 10.06
C THR A 115 8.91 -2.42 10.92
N ASP A 116 8.26 -2.00 12.02
CA ASP A 116 7.35 -2.85 12.79
C ASP A 116 6.10 -3.23 11.97
N PHE A 117 5.50 -2.29 11.24
CA PHE A 117 4.35 -2.56 10.38
C PHE A 117 4.69 -3.55 9.25
N PHE A 118 5.82 -3.33 8.56
CA PHE A 118 6.29 -4.20 7.47
C PHE A 118 6.55 -5.64 7.93
N LYS A 119 7.02 -5.82 9.18
CA LYS A 119 7.32 -7.15 9.72
C LYS A 119 6.07 -7.93 10.09
N ASN A 120 5.05 -7.25 10.62
CA ASN A 120 3.89 -7.89 11.24
C ASN A 120 2.64 -7.92 10.37
N ASN A 121 2.54 -7.08 9.33
CA ASN A 121 1.37 -7.04 8.47
C ASN A 121 1.36 -8.18 7.42
N SER A 122 0.23 -8.88 7.33
CA SER A 122 0.02 -10.00 6.41
C SER A 122 0.16 -9.65 4.94
N SER A 123 -0.09 -8.40 4.53
CA SER A 123 0.07 -7.93 3.15
C SER A 123 1.54 -7.93 2.70
N PHE A 124 2.48 -7.83 3.64
CA PHE A 124 3.92 -7.82 3.37
C PHE A 124 4.56 -9.20 3.45
N ALA A 125 3.86 -10.21 3.98
CA ALA A 125 4.34 -11.59 4.05
C ALA A 125 4.87 -12.18 2.72
N PRO A 126 4.25 -11.93 1.54
CA PRO A 126 4.79 -12.43 0.26
C PRO A 126 5.93 -11.57 -0.31
N THR A 127 6.25 -10.42 0.28
CA THR A 127 7.28 -9.52 -0.27
C THR A 127 8.68 -10.08 -0.04
N ARG A 128 9.54 -9.91 -1.05
CA ARG A 128 10.95 -10.28 -0.96
C ARG A 128 11.70 -9.31 -0.05
N ARG A 129 12.65 -9.84 0.72
CA ARG A 129 13.47 -9.08 1.69
C ARG A 129 14.84 -8.65 1.13
N ASP A 130 15.21 -9.16 -0.03
CA ASP A 130 16.50 -8.94 -0.72
C ASP A 130 16.36 -8.05 -1.96
N MET A 131 15.32 -7.22 -2.00
CA MET A 131 14.96 -6.44 -3.19
C MET A 131 16.07 -5.50 -3.71
N PRO A 132 16.86 -4.79 -2.87
CA PRO A 132 17.95 -3.97 -3.39
C PRO A 132 19.00 -4.75 -4.20
N ASP A 133 19.38 -5.95 -3.73
CA ASP A 133 20.36 -6.80 -4.41
C ASP A 133 19.79 -7.37 -5.72
N MET A 134 18.52 -7.79 -5.68
CA MET A 134 17.79 -8.27 -6.85
C MET A 134 17.63 -7.17 -7.91
N GLU A 135 17.37 -5.94 -7.49
CA GLU A 135 17.17 -4.82 -8.39
C GLU A 135 18.48 -4.44 -9.09
N ALA A 136 19.61 -4.45 -8.38
CA ALA A 136 20.93 -4.27 -9.00
C ALA A 136 21.26 -5.35 -10.05
N LEU A 137 20.88 -6.60 -9.79
CA LEU A 137 21.02 -7.71 -10.76
C LEU A 137 20.13 -7.46 -11.99
N ARG A 138 18.88 -7.03 -11.80
CA ARG A 138 17.95 -6.72 -12.90
C ARG A 138 18.43 -5.55 -13.75
N ALA A 139 18.92 -4.48 -13.13
CA ALA A 139 19.49 -3.34 -13.84
C ALA A 139 20.70 -3.77 -14.69
N SER A 140 21.56 -4.64 -14.17
CA SER A 140 22.69 -5.19 -14.94
C SER A 140 22.23 -6.05 -16.12
N ARG A 141 21.13 -6.80 -15.97
CA ARG A 141 20.53 -7.60 -17.04
C ARG A 141 19.94 -6.72 -18.14
N ILE A 142 19.22 -5.66 -17.76
CA ILE A 142 18.65 -4.68 -18.71
C ILE A 142 19.76 -4.00 -19.51
N ALA A 143 20.82 -3.53 -18.86
CA ALA A 143 22.00 -3.00 -19.55
C ALA A 143 22.65 -4.03 -20.51
N GLY A 144 22.61 -5.32 -20.17
CA GLY A 144 23.04 -6.39 -21.06
C GLY A 144 22.12 -6.63 -22.26
N TYR A 145 20.82 -6.34 -22.15
CA TYR A 145 19.89 -6.36 -23.28
C TYR A 145 20.08 -5.13 -24.18
N GLU A 146 20.28 -3.94 -23.61
CA GLU A 146 20.55 -2.70 -24.36
C GLU A 146 21.79 -2.84 -25.27
N GLN A 147 22.84 -3.50 -24.79
CA GLN A 147 24.05 -3.76 -25.57
C GLN A 147 23.86 -4.76 -26.72
N ARG A 148 22.92 -5.71 -26.60
CA ARG A 148 22.73 -6.79 -27.58
C ARG A 148 21.67 -6.45 -28.63
N GLU A 149 20.55 -5.92 -28.18
CA GLU A 149 19.35 -5.67 -28.99
C GLU A 149 19.22 -4.19 -29.40
N GLY A 150 19.93 -3.29 -28.71
CA GLY A 150 19.88 -1.84 -28.92
C GLY A 150 18.99 -1.13 -27.89
N GLU A 151 19.39 0.09 -27.51
CA GLU A 151 18.72 0.90 -26.48
C GLU A 151 17.25 1.18 -26.83
N ASN A 152 16.95 1.58 -28.07
CA ASN A 152 15.60 1.96 -28.48
C ASN A 152 14.58 0.81 -28.40
N GLU A 153 14.98 -0.42 -28.73
CA GLU A 153 14.08 -1.60 -28.71
C GLU A 153 13.78 -2.02 -27.27
N VAL A 154 14.78 -1.95 -26.39
CA VAL A 154 14.62 -2.23 -24.97
C VAL A 154 13.74 -1.15 -24.31
N GLU A 155 13.98 0.12 -24.62
CA GLU A 155 13.17 1.24 -24.14
C GLU A 155 11.71 1.12 -24.59
N ALA A 156 11.45 0.80 -25.86
CA ALA A 156 10.09 0.58 -26.37
C ALA A 156 9.36 -0.56 -25.65
N THR A 157 10.08 -1.65 -25.35
CA THR A 157 9.53 -2.79 -24.59
C THR A 157 9.24 -2.39 -23.14
N LEU A 158 10.14 -1.64 -22.50
CA LEU A 158 9.96 -1.11 -21.15
C LEU A 158 8.80 -0.12 -21.08
N ASP A 159 8.65 0.77 -22.06
CA ASP A 159 7.55 1.72 -22.16
C ASP A 159 6.20 1.00 -22.21
N ALA A 160 6.10 -0.04 -23.05
CA ALA A 160 4.90 -0.85 -23.14
C ALA A 160 4.59 -1.55 -21.80
N ALA A 161 5.58 -2.20 -21.18
CA ALA A 161 5.40 -2.90 -19.91
C ALA A 161 5.04 -1.96 -18.74
N LEU A 162 5.74 -0.82 -18.63
CA LEU A 162 5.50 0.18 -17.58
C LEU A 162 4.14 0.86 -17.71
N SER A 163 3.60 0.99 -18.93
CA SER A 163 2.28 1.59 -19.16
C SER A 163 1.13 0.78 -18.52
N ILE A 164 1.33 -0.52 -18.31
CA ILE A 164 0.35 -1.44 -17.72
C ILE A 164 0.83 -2.07 -16.40
N ALA A 165 1.92 -1.54 -15.80
CA ALA A 165 2.54 -2.06 -14.58
C ALA A 165 1.57 -2.23 -13.40
N GLU A 166 0.55 -1.39 -13.33
CA GLU A 166 -0.42 -1.37 -12.24
C GLU A 166 -1.56 -2.39 -12.42
N HIS A 167 -1.63 -3.07 -13.58
CA HIS A 167 -2.65 -4.08 -13.90
C HIS A 167 -2.13 -5.49 -13.63
N ILE A 168 -1.74 -5.71 -12.37
CA ILE A 168 -1.31 -7.00 -11.84
C ILE A 168 -2.29 -7.50 -10.77
N ASP A 169 -2.35 -8.82 -10.60
CA ASP A 169 -3.08 -9.42 -9.49
C ASP A 169 -2.12 -9.70 -8.32
N PRO A 170 -2.24 -8.99 -7.19
CA PRO A 170 -1.42 -9.22 -6.01
C PRO A 170 -1.85 -10.47 -5.22
N ASP A 171 -3.03 -11.06 -5.46
CA ASP A 171 -3.50 -12.19 -4.64
C ASP A 171 -2.63 -13.43 -4.90
N PRO A 172 -1.92 -13.96 -3.87
CA PRO A 172 -1.12 -15.17 -4.02
C PRO A 172 -1.95 -16.39 -4.47
N ARG A 173 -3.27 -16.40 -4.21
CA ARG A 173 -4.18 -17.46 -4.63
C ARG A 173 -4.52 -17.38 -6.11
N SER A 174 -4.64 -16.18 -6.66
CA SER A 174 -4.73 -15.95 -8.11
C SER A 174 -3.43 -16.28 -8.82
N ALA A 175 -2.30 -16.24 -8.10
CA ALA A 175 -0.99 -16.63 -8.62
C ALA A 175 -0.80 -18.17 -8.75
N VAL A 176 -1.82 -18.99 -8.44
CA VAL A 176 -1.83 -20.42 -8.80
C VAL A 176 -2.01 -20.52 -10.32
N ARG A 177 -0.89 -20.29 -11.00
CA ARG A 177 -0.74 -20.31 -12.45
C ARG A 177 -0.87 -21.73 -12.94
N LEU A 178 -2.03 -22.03 -13.49
CA LEU A 178 -2.22 -23.23 -14.27
C LEU A 178 -1.54 -23.01 -15.62
N SER A 179 -0.64 -23.92 -16.01
CA SER A 179 -0.12 -23.97 -17.37
C SER A 179 -1.28 -23.93 -18.37
N ARG A 180 -1.09 -23.41 -19.58
CA ARG A 180 -2.06 -23.52 -20.69
C ARG A 180 -2.62 -24.94 -20.83
N SER A 181 -1.80 -25.96 -20.57
CA SER A 181 -2.19 -27.37 -20.57
C SER A 181 -3.13 -27.74 -19.41
N GLU A 182 -2.93 -27.16 -18.23
CA GLU A 182 -3.72 -27.39 -17.02
C GLU A 182 -5.02 -26.59 -17.02
N GLN A 183 -5.02 -25.36 -17.53
CA GLN A 183 -6.25 -24.61 -17.81
C GLN A 183 -7.12 -25.40 -18.79
N MET A 184 -6.52 -25.89 -19.89
CA MET A 184 -7.26 -26.70 -20.86
C MET A 184 -7.78 -28.02 -20.27
N ARG A 185 -7.06 -28.62 -19.31
CA ARG A 185 -7.55 -29.79 -18.56
C ARG A 185 -8.75 -29.45 -17.68
N LEU A 186 -8.66 -28.39 -16.89
CA LEU A 186 -9.72 -27.94 -15.98
C LEU A 186 -10.97 -27.50 -16.74
N TRP A 187 -10.82 -26.83 -17.89
CA TRP A 187 -11.94 -26.53 -18.76
C TRP A 187 -12.62 -27.79 -19.29
N ARG A 188 -11.85 -28.79 -19.75
CA ARG A 188 -12.40 -30.10 -20.16
C ARG A 188 -13.07 -30.85 -19.01
N GLU A 189 -12.71 -30.58 -17.77
CA GLU A 189 -13.35 -31.15 -16.57
C GLU A 189 -14.61 -30.39 -16.19
N GLN A 190 -14.58 -29.06 -16.17
CA GLN A 190 -15.74 -28.19 -15.93
C GLN A 190 -16.82 -28.37 -16.99
N PHE A 191 -16.46 -28.35 -18.26
CA PHE A 191 -17.39 -28.56 -19.37
C PHE A 191 -18.03 -29.96 -19.31
N ARG A 192 -17.25 -30.99 -18.90
CA ARG A 192 -17.79 -32.32 -18.61
C ARG A 192 -18.80 -32.27 -17.47
N HIS A 193 -18.48 -31.55 -16.40
CA HIS A 193 -19.34 -31.41 -15.24
C HIS A 193 -20.65 -30.67 -15.54
N GLU A 194 -20.60 -29.60 -16.34
CA GLU A 194 -21.78 -28.87 -16.82
C GLU A 194 -22.64 -29.75 -17.72
N GLN A 195 -22.05 -30.45 -18.70
CA GLN A 195 -22.79 -31.43 -19.51
C GLN A 195 -23.43 -32.53 -18.67
N LEU A 196 -22.79 -32.97 -17.59
CA LEU A 196 -23.34 -33.96 -16.66
C LEU A 196 -24.44 -33.39 -15.75
N GLN A 197 -24.40 -32.09 -15.42
CA GLN A 197 -25.45 -31.43 -14.65
C GLN A 197 -26.69 -31.12 -15.49
N ASP A 198 -26.51 -30.68 -16.74
CA ASP A 198 -27.61 -30.44 -17.69
C ASP A 198 -28.30 -31.75 -18.13
N ARG A 199 -27.58 -32.87 -17.98
CA ARG A 199 -28.09 -34.24 -18.19
C ARG A 199 -28.71 -34.89 -16.96
N ARG A 200 -28.88 -34.18 -15.83
CA ARG A 200 -29.65 -34.76 -14.72
C ARG A 200 -31.09 -34.94 -15.19
N PRO A 201 -31.62 -36.17 -15.19
CA PRO A 201 -33.01 -36.42 -15.57
C PRO A 201 -33.92 -35.60 -14.67
N ARG A 202 -34.95 -34.97 -15.24
CA ARG A 202 -35.92 -34.20 -14.43
C ARG A 202 -36.86 -35.12 -13.66
N ASP A 203 -36.89 -36.42 -13.98
CA ASP A 203 -37.78 -37.42 -13.38
C ASP A 203 -37.12 -38.80 -13.25
N GLU A 204 -37.51 -39.58 -12.22
CA GLU A 204 -36.86 -40.84 -11.76
C GLU A 204 -36.83 -41.99 -12.78
N PHE A 205 -37.51 -41.89 -13.92
CA PHE A 205 -37.68 -42.98 -14.89
C PHE A 205 -37.31 -42.64 -16.34
N GLU A 206 -36.82 -41.43 -16.60
CA GLU A 206 -36.53 -40.94 -17.98
C GLU A 206 -35.34 -41.68 -18.63
N ASP A 207 -34.40 -42.18 -17.81
CA ASP A 207 -33.20 -42.90 -18.24
C ASP A 207 -33.46 -44.29 -18.85
N LEU A 208 -34.66 -44.86 -18.67
CA LEU A 208 -35.03 -46.18 -19.17
C LEU A 208 -35.63 -46.17 -20.59
N LEU A 209 -36.03 -45.00 -21.09
CA LEU A 209 -36.72 -44.84 -22.39
C LEU A 209 -35.82 -44.32 -23.52
N ALA A 210 -34.62 -43.81 -23.20
CA ALA A 210 -33.68 -43.35 -24.22
C ALA A 210 -32.81 -44.52 -24.73
N PRO A 211 -32.77 -44.79 -26.05
CA PRO A 211 -31.81 -45.73 -26.61
C PRO A 211 -30.39 -45.28 -26.26
N SER A 212 -29.54 -46.19 -25.77
CA SER A 212 -28.15 -45.91 -25.42
C SER A 212 -27.29 -45.70 -26.67
N GLU A 213 -27.58 -44.69 -27.48
CA GLU A 213 -26.60 -44.15 -28.39
C GLU A 213 -25.60 -43.39 -27.53
N ARG A 214 -24.41 -43.98 -27.36
CA ARG A 214 -23.26 -43.20 -26.87
C ARG A 214 -23.16 -42.01 -27.82
N PRO A 215 -23.36 -40.77 -27.36
CA PRO A 215 -23.20 -39.63 -28.24
C PRO A 215 -21.78 -39.72 -28.77
N ARG A 216 -21.63 -39.65 -30.10
CA ARG A 216 -20.31 -39.36 -30.67
C ARG A 216 -19.83 -38.10 -29.95
N GLU A 217 -18.67 -38.18 -29.30
CA GLU A 217 -17.93 -37.00 -28.89
C GLU A 217 -17.61 -36.25 -30.18
N GLU A 218 -18.50 -35.35 -30.60
CA GLU A 218 -18.12 -34.34 -31.58
C GLU A 218 -16.96 -33.57 -30.94
N PRO A 219 -15.79 -33.51 -31.59
CA PRO A 219 -14.72 -32.69 -31.07
C PRO A 219 -15.27 -31.28 -30.95
N LEU A 220 -15.31 -30.75 -29.72
CA LEU A 220 -15.65 -29.35 -29.46
C LEU A 220 -14.60 -28.50 -30.18
N GLU A 221 -14.86 -28.13 -31.43
CA GLU A 221 -14.14 -27.10 -32.17
C GLU A 221 -14.52 -25.68 -31.69
N THR A 222 -15.27 -25.56 -30.59
CA THR A 222 -15.37 -24.29 -29.87
C THR A 222 -13.99 -23.93 -29.33
N GLN A 223 -13.39 -22.88 -29.91
CA GLN A 223 -12.18 -22.25 -29.39
C GLN A 223 -12.40 -22.01 -27.90
N VAL A 224 -11.56 -22.64 -27.08
CA VAL A 224 -11.57 -22.42 -25.63
C VAL A 224 -11.30 -20.92 -25.43
N PRO A 225 -12.18 -20.16 -24.75
CA PRO A 225 -11.86 -18.79 -24.41
C PRO A 225 -10.64 -18.82 -23.50
N ILE A 226 -9.54 -18.24 -23.96
CA ILE A 226 -8.33 -18.05 -23.17
C ILE A 226 -8.38 -16.59 -22.76
N PRO A 227 -8.53 -16.22 -21.48
CA PRO A 227 -8.57 -17.07 -20.28
C PRO A 227 -9.98 -17.61 -19.97
N LEU A 228 -10.04 -18.68 -19.16
CA LEU A 228 -11.30 -19.32 -18.74
C LEU A 228 -12.17 -18.44 -17.83
N HIS A 229 -11.49 -17.64 -17.02
CA HIS A 229 -12.09 -16.62 -16.18
C HIS A 229 -11.37 -15.31 -16.47
N PRO A 230 -12.04 -14.16 -16.36
CA PRO A 230 -11.39 -12.88 -16.58
C PRO A 230 -10.14 -12.72 -15.71
N GLU A 231 -8.98 -12.55 -16.34
CA GLU A 231 -7.69 -12.47 -15.63
C GLU A 231 -7.30 -11.00 -15.41
N LYS A 232 -7.03 -10.63 -14.16
CA LYS A 232 -6.58 -9.28 -13.80
C LYS A 232 -5.08 -9.05 -14.09
N ASP A 233 -4.26 -10.09 -14.00
CA ASP A 233 -2.81 -9.99 -14.20
C ASP A 233 -2.44 -9.94 -15.68
N ILE A 234 -2.54 -8.74 -16.27
CA ILE A 234 -2.32 -8.52 -17.70
C ILE A 234 -0.86 -8.80 -18.08
N LEU A 235 0.11 -8.35 -17.27
CA LEU A 235 1.53 -8.60 -17.52
C LEU A 235 1.86 -10.09 -17.49
N GLY A 236 1.35 -10.81 -16.49
CA GLY A 236 1.49 -12.26 -16.40
C GLY A 236 0.88 -12.97 -17.60
N PHE A 237 -0.33 -12.56 -18.01
CA PHE A 237 -1.02 -13.12 -19.17
C PHE A 237 -0.21 -12.94 -20.45
N ILE A 238 0.25 -11.72 -20.74
CA ILE A 238 1.04 -11.42 -21.95
C ILE A 238 2.33 -12.24 -21.99
N ARG A 239 3.05 -12.36 -20.87
CA ARG A 239 4.30 -13.14 -20.77
C ARG A 239 4.09 -14.62 -21.14
N ASP A 240 2.98 -15.21 -20.67
CA ASP A 240 2.73 -16.65 -20.76
C ASP A 240 2.02 -17.06 -22.06
N PHE A 241 1.13 -16.21 -22.57
CA PHE A 241 0.28 -16.54 -23.73
C PHE A 241 0.76 -15.92 -25.04
N SER A 242 1.66 -14.93 -25.02
CA SER A 242 2.13 -14.29 -26.27
C SER A 242 3.00 -15.23 -27.11
N PRO A 243 2.67 -15.44 -28.39
CA PRO A 243 3.48 -16.23 -29.32
C PRO A 243 4.68 -15.45 -29.87
N ASP A 244 4.60 -14.12 -29.94
CA ASP A 244 5.55 -13.28 -30.68
C ASP A 244 6.68 -12.72 -29.81
N LEU A 245 6.51 -12.71 -28.48
CA LEU A 245 7.51 -12.17 -27.57
C LEU A 245 8.75 -13.07 -27.47
N THR A 246 9.91 -12.45 -27.63
CA THR A 246 11.21 -13.09 -27.42
C THR A 246 11.48 -13.35 -25.94
N ASP A 247 12.43 -14.23 -25.65
CA ASP A 247 12.78 -14.58 -24.27
C ASP A 247 13.26 -13.38 -23.45
N TRP A 248 13.97 -12.42 -24.08
CA TRP A 248 14.44 -11.21 -23.39
C TRP A 248 13.30 -10.22 -23.10
N GLN A 249 12.31 -10.11 -24.00
CA GLN A 249 11.14 -9.25 -23.77
C GLN A 249 10.25 -9.82 -22.65
N LYS A 250 10.08 -11.15 -22.62
CA LYS A 250 9.36 -11.85 -21.53
C LYS A 250 10.04 -11.62 -20.18
N ASP A 251 11.36 -11.62 -20.16
CA ASP A 251 12.13 -11.32 -18.94
C ASP A 251 11.94 -9.88 -18.47
N ILE A 252 11.95 -8.88 -19.36
CA ILE A 252 11.65 -7.49 -19.01
C ILE A 252 10.25 -7.35 -18.40
N ILE A 253 9.25 -8.01 -19.00
CA ILE A 253 7.88 -8.03 -18.46
C ILE A 253 7.85 -8.64 -17.07
N ASP A 254 8.61 -9.71 -16.84
CA ASP A 254 8.69 -10.36 -15.53
C ASP A 254 9.36 -9.45 -14.48
N ILE A 255 10.43 -8.75 -14.84
CA ILE A 255 11.09 -7.75 -13.99
C ILE A 255 10.10 -6.67 -13.56
N VAL A 256 9.40 -6.04 -14.51
CA VAL A 256 8.42 -4.97 -14.22
C VAL A 256 7.26 -5.51 -13.38
N ARG A 257 6.80 -6.74 -13.64
CA ARG A 257 5.74 -7.38 -12.87
C ARG A 257 6.17 -7.66 -11.43
N GLU A 258 7.36 -8.21 -11.22
CA GLU A 258 7.88 -8.49 -9.87
C GLU A 258 8.12 -7.20 -9.07
N GLU A 259 8.60 -6.13 -9.72
CA GLU A 259 8.71 -4.80 -9.11
C GLU A 259 7.33 -4.26 -8.70
N SER A 260 6.34 -4.37 -9.59
CA SER A 260 4.97 -3.91 -9.32
C SER A 260 4.33 -4.67 -8.15
N LEU A 261 4.57 -5.99 -8.06
CA LEU A 261 4.11 -6.83 -6.95
C LEU A 261 4.74 -6.42 -5.61
N TYR A 262 6.00 -6.00 -5.63
CA TYR A 262 6.69 -5.53 -4.42
C TYR A 262 6.11 -4.22 -3.87
N PHE A 263 5.77 -3.26 -4.75
CA PHE A 263 5.18 -1.99 -4.34
C PHE A 263 3.68 -2.07 -4.05
N TRP A 264 3.00 -3.14 -4.45
CA TRP A 264 1.56 -3.28 -4.30
C TRP A 264 1.06 -3.19 -2.85
N PRO A 265 1.65 -3.91 -1.87
CA PRO A 265 1.26 -3.80 -0.46
C PRO A 265 1.43 -2.38 0.08
N GLN A 266 2.53 -1.70 -0.27
CA GLN A 266 2.80 -0.33 0.16
C GLN A 266 1.73 0.67 -0.33
N ARG A 267 1.22 0.49 -1.55
CA ARG A 267 0.11 1.31 -2.07
C ARG A 267 -1.21 0.99 -1.37
N ARG A 268 -1.46 -0.29 -1.07
CA ARG A 268 -2.72 -0.79 -0.49
C ARG A 268 -2.87 -0.45 1.01
N THR A 269 -1.76 -0.32 1.73
CA THR A 269 -1.74 -0.05 3.18
C THR A 269 -1.16 1.33 3.49
N LYS A 270 -1.20 2.27 2.54
CA LYS A 270 -0.54 3.57 2.69
C LYS A 270 -1.10 4.32 3.90
N ILE A 271 -2.41 4.43 4.03
CA ILE A 271 -3.06 5.20 5.09
C ILE A 271 -2.79 4.58 6.46
N ILE A 272 -2.98 3.27 6.60
CA ILE A 272 -2.76 2.59 7.88
C ILE A 272 -1.27 2.57 8.26
N ASN A 273 -0.36 2.40 7.31
CA ASN A 273 1.09 2.40 7.57
C ASN A 273 1.58 3.78 8.05
N GLU A 274 1.21 4.86 7.33
CA GLU A 274 1.54 6.23 7.76
C GLU A 274 0.88 6.56 9.11
N GLY A 275 -0.37 6.14 9.29
CA GLY A 275 -1.10 6.28 10.54
C GLY A 275 -0.41 5.58 11.71
N TRP A 276 0.01 4.33 11.53
CA TRP A 276 0.72 3.52 12.53
C TRP A 276 2.06 4.14 12.91
N ALA A 277 2.85 4.54 11.92
CA ALA A 277 4.11 5.20 12.16
C ALA A 277 3.93 6.55 12.86
N SER A 278 2.90 7.32 12.51
CA SER A 278 2.55 8.57 13.22
C SER A 278 2.01 8.33 14.63
N PHE A 279 1.28 7.25 14.85
CA PHE A 279 0.75 6.90 16.16
C PHE A 279 1.87 6.61 17.15
N TRP A 280 2.88 5.85 16.72
CA TRP A 280 4.03 5.51 17.56
C TRP A 280 5.05 6.62 17.67
N HIS A 281 5.36 7.37 16.60
CA HIS A 281 6.32 8.46 16.72
C HIS A 281 5.87 9.52 17.74
N LYS A 282 4.55 9.73 17.86
CA LYS A 282 3.94 10.74 18.74
C LYS A 282 4.19 10.35 20.20
N ARG A 283 4.12 9.05 20.48
CA ARG A 283 4.27 8.45 21.81
C ARG A 283 5.72 8.32 22.21
N ILE A 284 6.55 7.82 21.30
CA ILE A 284 7.98 7.69 21.53
C ILE A 284 8.58 9.07 21.79
N MET A 285 8.27 10.06 20.96
CA MET A 285 8.76 11.44 21.16
C MET A 285 8.24 12.05 22.46
N ARG A 286 6.98 11.80 22.83
CA ARG A 286 6.42 12.25 24.11
C ARG A 286 7.12 11.60 25.31
N GLU A 287 7.44 10.32 25.24
CA GLU A 287 8.17 9.61 26.30
C GLU A 287 9.62 10.08 26.39
N MET A 288 10.27 10.32 25.25
CA MET A 288 11.60 10.95 25.20
C MET A 288 11.61 12.33 25.85
N ALA A 289 10.58 13.16 25.60
CA ALA A 289 10.40 14.45 26.26
C ALA A 289 10.20 14.28 27.77
N GLY A 290 9.33 13.34 28.18
CA GLY A 290 9.05 13.05 29.60
C GLY A 290 10.28 12.58 30.40
N ARG A 291 11.18 11.83 29.76
CA ARG A 291 12.46 11.39 30.35
C ARG A 291 13.57 12.44 30.28
N GLY A 292 13.34 13.59 29.65
CA GLY A 292 14.33 14.66 29.49
C GLY A 292 15.44 14.31 28.51
N TYR A 293 15.17 13.46 27.51
CA TYR A 293 16.12 13.10 26.47
C TYR A 293 16.20 14.13 25.34
N LEU A 294 15.18 14.99 25.20
CA LEU A 294 15.18 16.10 24.27
C LEU A 294 15.96 17.30 24.84
N PRO A 295 16.68 18.07 24.00
CA PRO A 295 17.30 19.32 24.44
C PRO A 295 16.26 20.32 24.98
N GLN A 296 16.66 21.11 25.97
CA GLN A 296 15.75 22.07 26.63
C GLN A 296 15.19 23.10 25.63
N GLY A 297 13.86 23.16 25.52
CA GLY A 297 13.14 24.11 24.64
C GLY A 297 12.71 23.54 23.29
N GLU A 298 13.15 22.33 22.93
CA GLU A 298 12.78 21.67 21.67
C GLU A 298 11.43 20.93 21.74
N ASP A 299 10.82 20.83 22.93
CA ASP A 299 9.49 20.22 23.11
C ASP A 299 8.42 20.85 22.23
N VAL A 300 8.43 22.18 22.11
CA VAL A 300 7.46 22.92 21.29
C VAL A 300 7.78 22.78 19.80
N GLU A 301 9.07 22.67 19.47
CA GLU A 301 9.53 22.57 18.08
C GLU A 301 9.11 21.25 17.45
N TRP A 302 9.27 20.12 18.14
CA TRP A 302 8.83 18.84 17.60
C TRP A 302 7.31 18.77 17.44
N TRP A 303 6.54 19.33 18.38
CA TRP A 303 5.07 19.41 18.24
C TRP A 303 4.67 20.21 17.00
N ARG A 304 5.37 21.31 16.72
CA ARG A 304 5.15 22.11 15.51
C ARG A 304 5.48 21.30 14.24
N LEU A 305 6.56 20.53 14.25
CA LEU A 305 6.93 19.64 13.14
C LEU A 305 5.87 18.56 12.92
N HIS A 306 5.46 17.85 13.98
CA HIS A 306 4.42 16.83 13.94
C HIS A 306 3.08 17.39 13.42
N ALA A 307 2.64 18.54 13.94
CA ALA A 307 1.43 19.20 13.48
C ALA A 307 1.50 19.60 12.00
N GLY A 308 2.69 19.96 11.49
CA GLY A 308 2.92 20.25 10.08
C GLY A 308 2.72 19.03 9.17
N VAL A 309 3.15 17.84 9.63
CA VAL A 309 3.00 16.57 8.88
C VAL A 309 1.56 16.07 8.91
N VAL A 310 0.90 16.16 10.07
CA VAL A 310 -0.46 15.64 10.31
C VAL A 310 -1.55 16.64 9.88
N ALA A 311 -1.19 17.85 9.45
CA ALA A 311 -2.16 18.86 9.04
C ALA A 311 -3.07 18.37 7.88
N PRO A 312 -4.40 18.57 7.95
CA PRO A 312 -5.29 18.21 6.86
C PRO A 312 -5.02 19.07 5.62
N ARG A 313 -5.13 18.46 4.43
CA ARG A 313 -5.00 19.17 3.15
C ARG A 313 -6.39 19.54 2.63
N LYS A 314 -6.51 20.72 1.99
CA LYS A 314 -7.79 21.21 1.45
C LYS A 314 -8.27 20.46 0.21
N THR A 315 -7.33 19.93 -0.59
CA THR A 315 -7.60 19.40 -1.93
C THR A 315 -7.46 17.88 -2.03
N GLY A 316 -7.14 17.20 -0.93
CA GLY A 316 -6.96 15.75 -0.93
C GLY A 316 -6.81 15.18 0.47
N LEU A 317 -6.89 13.86 0.57
CA LEU A 317 -6.73 13.14 1.83
C LEU A 317 -5.26 13.18 2.26
N ASN A 318 -4.98 13.57 3.50
CA ASN A 318 -3.66 13.38 4.10
C ASN A 318 -3.63 12.01 4.82
N PRO A 319 -2.84 11.02 4.34
CA PRO A 319 -2.76 9.69 4.96
C PRO A 319 -2.34 9.75 6.43
N TYR A 320 -1.37 10.61 6.78
CA TYR A 320 -0.90 10.80 8.16
C TYR A 320 -2.02 11.30 9.07
N HIS A 321 -2.81 12.27 8.59
CA HIS A 321 -3.95 12.80 9.33
C HIS A 321 -5.01 11.73 9.55
N PHE A 322 -5.43 11.06 8.47
CA PHE A 322 -6.52 10.11 8.53
C PHE A 322 -6.16 8.88 9.37
N GLY A 323 -5.02 8.24 9.08
CA GLY A 323 -4.58 7.04 9.77
C GLY A 323 -4.36 7.27 11.26
N LEU A 324 -3.73 8.39 11.65
CA LEU A 324 -3.53 8.72 13.06
C LEU A 324 -4.85 8.92 13.81
N ASN A 325 -5.78 9.72 13.26
CA ASN A 325 -7.07 9.98 13.90
C ASN A 325 -7.92 8.71 14.01
N MET A 326 -7.85 7.83 13.01
CA MET A 326 -8.52 6.53 13.06
C MET A 326 -7.97 5.64 14.18
N LEU A 327 -6.65 5.52 14.29
CA LEU A 327 -6.04 4.69 15.34
C LEU A 327 -6.25 5.27 16.75
N ASP A 328 -6.11 6.59 16.91
CA ASP A 328 -6.41 7.27 18.18
C ASP A 328 -7.90 7.06 18.55
N TYR A 329 -8.82 7.20 17.59
CA TYR A 329 -10.26 6.95 17.81
C TYR A 329 -10.55 5.52 18.24
N LEU A 330 -9.97 4.53 17.56
CA LEU A 330 -10.21 3.12 17.87
C LEU A 330 -9.64 2.71 19.22
N GLU A 331 -8.47 3.22 19.59
CA GLU A 331 -7.93 3.00 20.93
C GLU A 331 -8.84 3.60 22.01
N GLU A 332 -9.31 4.84 21.82
CA GLU A 332 -10.21 5.52 22.76
C GLU A 332 -11.58 4.84 22.87
N TYR A 333 -12.13 4.38 21.73
CA TYR A 333 -13.39 3.65 21.66
C TYR A 333 -13.34 2.35 22.47
N HIS A 334 -12.33 1.52 22.23
CA HIS A 334 -12.19 0.25 22.95
C HIS A 334 -11.78 0.42 24.42
N ASN A 335 -11.17 1.55 24.78
CA ASN A 335 -10.87 1.89 26.17
C ASN A 335 -12.03 2.59 26.90
N GLY A 336 -13.15 2.88 26.22
CA GLY A 336 -14.28 3.60 26.80
C GLY A 336 -13.93 5.03 27.23
N MET A 337 -13.05 5.70 26.48
CA MET A 337 -12.56 7.05 26.75
C MET A 337 -13.21 8.13 25.87
N LEU A 338 -14.19 7.76 25.04
CA LEU A 338 -14.94 8.70 24.21
C LEU A 338 -15.76 9.68 25.06
N SER A 339 -16.04 10.85 24.47
CA SER A 339 -16.87 11.88 25.09
C SER A 339 -18.32 11.42 25.28
N GLU A 340 -19.06 12.12 26.16
CA GLU A 340 -20.48 11.81 26.41
C GLU A 340 -21.35 11.99 25.16
N GLU A 341 -20.97 12.88 24.24
CA GLU A 341 -21.67 13.11 22.98
C GLU A 341 -21.46 11.95 22.01
N GLU A 342 -20.21 11.49 21.89
CA GLU A 342 -19.84 10.34 21.04
C GLU A 342 -20.49 9.04 21.55
N ASN A 343 -20.52 8.82 22.86
CA ASN A 343 -21.18 7.66 23.46
C ASN A 343 -22.71 7.69 23.21
N ARG A 344 -23.35 8.87 23.35
CA ARG A 344 -24.77 9.03 22.99
C ARG A 344 -25.04 8.72 21.53
N TRP A 345 -24.14 9.13 20.62
CA TRP A 345 -24.24 8.79 19.20
C TRP A 345 -24.13 7.28 18.97
N LEU A 346 -23.19 6.61 19.64
CA LEU A 346 -23.02 5.15 19.55
C LEU A 346 -24.26 4.39 20.05
N GLU A 347 -24.82 4.80 21.19
CA GLU A 347 -26.05 4.23 21.74
C GLU A 347 -27.24 4.37 20.78
N ASN A 348 -27.42 5.57 20.20
CA ASN A 348 -28.49 5.84 19.24
C ASN A 348 -28.36 4.99 17.96
N ASN A 349 -27.14 4.66 17.55
CA ASN A 349 -26.85 3.87 16.36
C ASN A 349 -26.60 2.37 16.67
N GLN A 350 -26.89 1.92 17.90
CA GLN A 350 -26.77 0.52 18.33
C GLN A 350 -25.35 -0.06 18.29
N TYR A 351 -24.33 0.79 18.40
CA TYR A 351 -22.94 0.35 18.59
C TYR A 351 -22.67 0.02 20.07
N PRO A 352 -21.80 -0.96 20.37
CA PRO A 352 -21.46 -1.31 21.74
C PRO A 352 -20.62 -0.20 22.40
N VAL A 353 -21.10 0.33 23.53
CA VAL A 353 -20.32 1.27 24.35
C VAL A 353 -19.52 0.48 25.39
N TYR A 354 -18.20 0.63 25.35
CA TYR A 354 -17.30 -0.03 26.29
C TYR A 354 -17.18 0.75 27.60
N PRO A 355 -17.10 0.07 28.76
CA PRO A 355 -16.81 0.73 30.02
C PRO A 355 -15.39 1.29 30.03
N ARG A 356 -15.20 2.40 30.75
CA ARG A 356 -13.89 3.05 30.86
C ARG A 356 -12.86 2.10 31.48
N TYR A 357 -11.79 1.85 30.74
CA TYR A 357 -10.67 1.06 31.23
C TYR A 357 -9.76 1.90 32.13
N THR A 358 -9.44 1.38 33.32
CA THR A 358 -8.59 2.05 34.33
C THR A 358 -7.38 1.20 34.74
N GLY A 359 -7.10 0.11 34.03
CA GLY A 359 -5.98 -0.78 34.33
C GLY A 359 -4.65 -0.30 33.74
N PRO A 360 -3.58 -1.11 33.84
CA PRO A 360 -2.27 -0.80 33.24
C PRO A 360 -2.38 -0.59 31.73
N TYR A 361 -1.61 0.37 31.21
CA TYR A 361 -1.64 0.77 29.80
C TYR A 361 -1.30 -0.39 28.84
N GLN A 362 -0.29 -1.19 29.16
CA GLN A 362 0.14 -2.35 28.36
C GLN A 362 -0.95 -3.43 28.23
N GLU A 363 -1.89 -3.49 29.17
CA GLU A 363 -3.00 -4.44 29.15
C GLU A 363 -4.28 -3.85 28.55
N SER A 364 -4.24 -2.60 28.06
CA SER A 364 -5.42 -1.89 27.59
C SER A 364 -6.09 -2.60 26.41
N PRO A 365 -7.43 -2.79 26.45
CA PRO A 365 -8.17 -3.42 25.37
C PRO A 365 -8.00 -2.70 24.02
N GLY A 366 -7.96 -1.36 24.05
CA GLY A 366 -7.77 -0.56 22.84
C GLY A 366 -6.41 -0.77 22.20
N LEU A 367 -5.35 -0.87 23.00
CA LEU A 367 -4.02 -1.14 22.46
C LEU A 367 -3.94 -2.54 21.84
N LYS A 368 -4.57 -3.55 22.45
CA LYS A 368 -4.65 -4.90 21.88
C LYS A 368 -5.37 -4.92 20.53
N GLU A 369 -6.47 -4.19 20.37
CA GLU A 369 -7.15 -4.11 19.08
C GLU A 369 -6.29 -3.34 18.06
N VAL A 370 -5.64 -2.25 18.45
CA VAL A 370 -4.73 -1.50 17.57
C VAL A 370 -3.56 -2.36 17.07
N PHE A 371 -2.95 -3.19 17.94
CA PHE A 371 -1.96 -4.19 17.52
C PHE A 371 -2.53 -5.26 16.59
N ARG A 372 -3.79 -5.67 16.81
CA ARG A 372 -4.48 -6.60 15.92
C ARG A 372 -4.68 -5.98 14.53
N LEU A 373 -5.12 -4.73 14.46
CA LEU A 373 -5.31 -4.00 13.18
C LEU A 373 -4.03 -3.98 12.34
N ARG A 374 -2.86 -3.78 12.97
CA ARG A 374 -1.56 -3.86 12.29
C ARG A 374 -1.36 -5.17 11.52
N GLU A 375 -1.83 -6.30 12.03
CA GLU A 375 -1.54 -7.61 11.46
C GLU A 375 -2.33 -7.90 10.17
N PHE A 376 -3.61 -7.51 10.12
CA PHE A 376 -4.52 -7.95 9.05
C PHE A 376 -5.14 -6.82 8.22
N CYS A 377 -5.12 -5.59 8.72
CA CYS A 377 -5.91 -4.53 8.13
C CYS A 377 -5.17 -3.88 6.95
N ASP A 378 -5.93 -3.60 5.89
CA ASP A 378 -5.54 -2.74 4.78
C ASP A 378 -6.38 -1.45 4.79
N ASP A 379 -6.05 -0.48 3.94
CA ASP A 379 -6.74 0.82 3.96
C ASP A 379 -8.25 0.68 3.68
N GLN A 380 -8.62 -0.24 2.79
CA GLN A 380 -10.03 -0.49 2.45
C GLN A 380 -10.80 -1.14 3.60
N ALA A 381 -10.23 -2.14 4.26
CA ALA A 381 -10.83 -2.83 5.40
C ALA A 381 -10.92 -1.89 6.60
N MET A 382 -9.92 -1.02 6.81
CA MET A 382 -9.95 -0.01 7.86
C MET A 382 -11.17 0.89 7.67
N ILE A 383 -11.36 1.42 6.46
CA ILE A 383 -12.48 2.33 6.18
C ILE A 383 -13.81 1.56 6.21
N ARG A 384 -13.91 0.38 5.59
CA ARG A 384 -15.17 -0.37 5.54
C ARG A 384 -15.68 -0.82 6.90
N ASN A 385 -14.78 -1.23 7.79
CA ASN A 385 -15.16 -1.87 9.05
C ASN A 385 -15.19 -0.89 10.23
N TYR A 386 -14.37 0.17 10.19
CA TYR A 386 -14.11 1.02 11.36
C TYR A 386 -14.43 2.50 11.15
N PHE A 387 -14.70 2.95 9.92
CA PHE A 387 -15.07 4.35 9.68
C PHE A 387 -16.55 4.55 10.01
N ASP A 388 -16.82 5.39 11.01
CA ASP A 388 -18.17 5.72 11.48
C ASP A 388 -18.40 7.25 11.53
N GLY A 389 -19.59 7.65 11.97
CA GLY A 389 -19.96 9.06 12.07
C GLY A 389 -19.10 9.85 13.06
N ASN A 390 -18.63 9.23 14.15
CA ASN A 390 -17.75 9.89 15.12
C ASN A 390 -16.36 10.13 14.51
N ALA A 391 -15.81 9.13 13.81
CA ALA A 391 -14.56 9.26 13.07
C ALA A 391 -14.66 10.38 12.01
N ALA A 392 -15.74 10.41 11.24
CA ALA A 392 -16.00 11.47 10.27
C ALA A 392 -16.08 12.86 10.93
N ALA A 393 -16.79 12.99 12.06
CA ALA A 393 -16.92 14.24 12.79
C ALA A 393 -15.57 14.75 13.34
N ARG A 394 -14.75 13.87 13.92
CA ARG A 394 -13.40 14.20 14.42
C ARG A 394 -12.50 14.76 13.32
N MET A 395 -12.61 14.20 12.12
CA MET A 395 -11.82 14.63 10.96
C MET A 395 -12.48 15.79 10.17
N ASN A 396 -13.59 16.34 10.66
CA ASN A 396 -14.39 17.38 10.00
C ASN A 396 -14.79 17.01 8.56
N MET A 397 -15.10 15.74 8.33
CA MET A 397 -15.53 15.24 7.03
C MET A 397 -17.05 15.37 6.89
N TYR A 398 -17.48 16.36 6.11
CA TYR A 398 -18.89 16.65 5.87
C TYR A 398 -19.18 16.76 4.38
N ILE A 399 -20.34 16.24 3.96
CA ILE A 399 -20.89 16.51 2.63
C ILE A 399 -21.72 17.79 2.75
N TYR A 400 -21.33 18.79 1.97
CA TYR A 400 -22.04 20.05 1.88
C TYR A 400 -22.97 20.00 0.68
N GLU A 401 -24.26 20.18 0.92
CA GLU A 401 -25.24 20.39 -0.15
C GLU A 401 -25.52 21.88 -0.29
N LYS A 402 -25.57 22.35 -1.53
CA LYS A 402 -25.88 23.74 -1.85
C LYS A 402 -27.41 23.92 -1.76
N GLN A 403 -27.90 24.55 -0.71
CA GLN A 403 -29.28 25.03 -0.65
C GLN A 403 -29.31 26.52 -1.01
N GLU A 404 -30.22 26.88 -1.91
CA GLU A 404 -30.45 28.26 -2.30
C GLU A 404 -31.78 28.69 -1.69
N ASP A 405 -31.70 29.52 -0.65
CA ASP A 405 -32.86 30.09 0.01
C ASP A 405 -32.82 31.61 -0.15
N ASP A 406 -33.85 32.18 -0.78
CA ASP A 406 -34.01 33.62 -1.03
C ASP A 406 -32.78 34.34 -1.65
N GLY A 407 -32.08 33.66 -2.58
CA GLY A 407 -30.92 34.20 -3.29
C GLY A 407 -29.61 34.22 -2.48
N ARG A 408 -29.60 33.62 -1.29
CA ARG A 408 -28.38 33.27 -0.56
C ARG A 408 -28.05 31.80 -0.78
N ILE A 409 -26.78 31.55 -1.09
CA ILE A 409 -26.24 30.20 -1.21
C ILE A 409 -25.76 29.80 0.19
N ASP A 410 -26.53 28.96 0.86
CA ASP A 410 -26.17 28.37 2.14
C ASP A 410 -25.77 26.91 1.91
N TYR A 411 -24.58 26.54 2.41
CA TYR A 411 -24.10 25.16 2.39
C TYR A 411 -24.56 24.47 3.66
N VAL A 412 -25.51 23.54 3.53
CA VAL A 412 -26.04 22.79 4.68
C VAL A 412 -25.32 21.44 4.75
N VAL A 413 -24.88 21.06 5.96
CA VAL A 413 -24.32 19.74 6.22
C VAL A 413 -25.46 18.73 6.23
N VAL A 414 -25.41 17.74 5.34
CA VAL A 414 -26.41 16.67 5.30
C VAL A 414 -26.08 15.65 6.40
N GLU A 415 -26.92 15.57 7.44
CA GLU A 415 -26.86 14.45 8.40
C GLU A 415 -27.21 13.14 7.68
N LYS A 416 -26.32 12.13 7.83
CA LYS A 416 -26.19 10.87 7.05
C LYS A 416 -25.21 10.89 5.86
N GLY A 417 -24.35 11.90 5.73
CA GLY A 417 -23.29 11.91 4.72
C GLY A 417 -22.12 10.96 4.96
N TRP A 418 -21.89 10.47 6.19
CA TRP A 418 -20.67 9.72 6.52
C TRP A 418 -20.57 8.35 5.80
N GLU A 419 -21.70 7.65 5.61
CA GLU A 419 -21.73 6.39 4.84
C GLU A 419 -21.34 6.62 3.37
N GLN A 420 -21.80 7.74 2.80
CA GLN A 420 -21.47 8.14 1.44
C GLN A 420 -20.00 8.54 1.33
N ILE A 421 -19.46 9.28 2.31
CA ILE A 421 -18.03 9.59 2.40
C ILE A 421 -17.21 8.30 2.46
N GLY A 422 -17.55 7.39 3.37
CA GLY A 422 -16.87 6.10 3.52
C GLY A 422 -16.91 5.30 2.21
N SER A 423 -18.06 5.22 1.56
CA SER A 423 -18.21 4.54 0.27
C SER A 423 -17.37 5.18 -0.84
N GLN A 424 -17.30 6.51 -0.90
CA GLN A 424 -16.46 7.24 -1.86
C GLN A 424 -14.97 7.05 -1.60
N LEU A 425 -14.54 7.05 -0.32
CA LEU A 425 -13.16 6.76 0.06
C LEU A 425 -12.76 5.33 -0.30
N VAL A 426 -13.63 4.36 -0.05
CA VAL A 426 -13.40 2.96 -0.46
C VAL A 426 -13.32 2.84 -1.98
N ALA A 427 -14.19 3.53 -2.70
CA ALA A 427 -14.18 3.53 -4.17
C ALA A 427 -12.88 4.13 -4.73
N SER A 428 -12.39 5.24 -4.15
CA SER A 428 -11.14 5.88 -4.59
C SER A 428 -9.89 5.02 -4.29
N LEU A 429 -9.96 4.17 -3.27
CA LEU A 429 -8.89 3.23 -2.92
C LEU A 429 -9.03 1.87 -3.63
N THR A 430 -10.11 1.66 -4.39
CA THR A 430 -10.29 0.42 -5.15
C THR A 430 -9.18 0.30 -6.19
N ASN A 431 -8.48 -0.85 -6.19
CA ASN A 431 -7.28 -1.08 -7.01
C ASN A 431 -6.23 0.05 -6.90
N CYS A 432 -6.06 0.61 -5.69
CA CYS A 432 -5.13 1.71 -5.41
C CYS A 432 -5.39 2.99 -6.24
N GLY A 433 -6.62 3.20 -6.70
CA GLY A 433 -7.03 4.33 -7.53
C GLY A 433 -6.81 4.12 -9.03
N PHE A 434 -6.27 2.97 -9.44
CA PHE A 434 -6.11 2.60 -10.85
C PHE A 434 -7.39 1.96 -11.39
N PRO A 435 -7.69 2.13 -12.70
CA PRO A 435 -8.83 1.45 -13.30
C PRO A 435 -8.70 -0.06 -13.16
N TYR A 436 -9.82 -0.73 -12.88
CA TYR A 436 -9.87 -2.18 -12.79
C TYR A 436 -10.11 -2.77 -14.19
N ILE A 437 -9.08 -3.40 -14.75
CA ILE A 437 -9.05 -3.94 -16.11
C ILE A 437 -8.80 -5.44 -16.02
N VAL A 438 -9.50 -6.25 -16.84
CA VAL A 438 -9.38 -7.71 -16.84
C VAL A 438 -9.38 -8.25 -18.26
N VAL A 439 -8.49 -9.18 -18.58
CA VAL A 439 -8.50 -9.88 -19.87
C VAL A 439 -9.71 -10.81 -19.91
N LYS A 440 -10.70 -10.51 -20.74
CA LYS A 440 -11.87 -11.36 -20.99
C LYS A 440 -11.65 -12.37 -22.12
N ASP A 441 -10.92 -11.96 -23.15
CA ASP A 441 -10.57 -12.79 -24.29
C ASP A 441 -9.17 -12.41 -24.78
N GLY A 442 -8.30 -13.40 -24.92
CA GLY A 442 -6.90 -13.28 -25.30
C GLY A 442 -6.64 -13.43 -26.78
N ASP A 443 -7.65 -13.83 -27.56
CA ASP A 443 -7.58 -13.91 -29.03
C ASP A 443 -8.89 -13.40 -29.64
N TYR A 444 -9.21 -12.14 -29.34
CA TYR A 444 -10.47 -11.54 -29.73
C TYR A 444 -10.64 -11.60 -31.26
N GLN A 445 -11.66 -12.34 -31.69
CA GLN A 445 -11.99 -12.57 -33.10
C GLN A 445 -10.85 -13.22 -33.93
N GLY A 446 -9.91 -13.92 -33.30
CA GLY A 446 -8.79 -14.58 -34.00
C GLY A 446 -7.74 -13.59 -34.54
N ARG A 447 -7.69 -12.37 -34.00
CA ARG A 447 -6.77 -11.30 -34.42
C ARG A 447 -5.54 -11.15 -33.53
N GLN A 448 -5.39 -11.99 -32.51
CA GLN A 448 -4.37 -11.86 -31.47
C GLN A 448 -4.47 -10.53 -30.70
N GLU A 449 -5.67 -9.95 -30.66
CA GLU A 449 -5.97 -8.75 -29.86
C GLU A 449 -6.59 -9.16 -28.52
N LEU A 450 -6.28 -8.42 -27.45
CA LEU A 450 -6.91 -8.63 -26.14
C LEU A 450 -8.22 -7.87 -26.05
N TYR A 451 -9.26 -8.53 -25.56
CA TYR A 451 -10.49 -7.89 -25.09
C TYR A 451 -10.40 -7.70 -23.58
N LEU A 452 -10.37 -6.43 -23.15
CA LEU A 452 -10.12 -5.98 -21.77
C LEU A 452 -11.39 -5.53 -21.01
#